data_AF-A0A2M7CIP0-F1
#
_entry.id   AF-A0A2M7CIP0-F1
#
_cell.length_a   1.000
_cell.length_b   1.000
_cell.length_c   1.000
_cell.angle_alpha   90.00
_cell.angle_beta   90.00
_cell.angle_gamma   90.00
#
_symmetry.space_group_name_H-M   'P 1'
#
loop_
_entity.id
_entity.type
_entity.pdbx_description
1 polymer ?
#
loop_
_entity_poly.entity_id
_entity_poly.type
_entity_poly.pdbx_seq_one_letter_code
_entity_poly.pdbx_strand_id
1 'polypeptide(L)' 'FLAELAVVFESRKNWTGDALHTQIHKIKDKVQIAPKLAFSAIYQIFLGRYSGPQAGWFLASLDRKFVERRLRKIAE' A
#
# COMPACT_ATOMS: atom_id res chain seq x y z
N PHE A 1 8.55 4.32 -3.06
CA PHE A 1 7.53 3.24 -2.96
C PHE A 1 6.22 3.75 -2.38
N LEU A 2 6.16 4.20 -1.11
CA LEU A 2 4.89 4.62 -0.48
C LEU A 2 4.24 5.83 -1.16
N ALA A 3 5.03 6.82 -1.62
CA ALA A 3 4.52 7.94 -2.41
C ALA A 3 3.84 7.48 -3.71
N GLU A 4 4.46 6.58 -4.47
CA GLU A 4 3.86 5.99 -5.68
C GLU A 4 2.59 5.18 -5.34
N LEU A 5 2.60 4.45 -4.22
CA LEU A 5 1.41 3.74 -3.73
C LEU A 5 0.26 4.70 -3.39
N ALA A 6 0.56 5.87 -2.84
CA ALA A 6 -0.45 6.90 -2.58
C ALA A 6 -1.12 7.36 -3.88
N VAL A 7 -0.31 7.73 -4.88
CA VAL A 7 -0.79 8.17 -6.21
C VAL A 7 -1.66 7.10 -6.86
N VAL A 8 -1.19 5.85 -6.89
CA VAL A 8 -1.94 4.74 -7.49
C VAL A 8 -3.21 4.45 -6.70
N PHE A 9 -3.17 4.45 -5.37
CA PHE A 9 -4.35 4.17 -4.55
C PHE A 9 -5.45 5.21 -4.79
N GLU A 10 -5.10 6.49 -4.92
CA GLU A 10 -6.01 7.59 -5.18
C GLU A 10 -6.59 7.59 -6.59
N SER A 11 -5.87 7.02 -7.57
CA SER A 11 -6.30 6.96 -8.98
C SER A 11 -7.60 6.19 -9.23
N ARG A 12 -8.01 5.32 -8.30
CA ARG A 12 -9.20 4.47 -8.44
C ARG A 12 -10.11 4.58 -7.24
N LYS A 13 -11.43 4.65 -7.49
CA LYS A 13 -12.38 4.86 -6.39
C LYS A 13 -12.45 3.66 -5.44
N ASN A 14 -12.58 2.46 -5.98
CA ASN A 14 -12.77 1.23 -5.23
C ASN A 14 -11.73 0.21 -5.68
N TRP A 15 -11.03 -0.37 -4.71
CA TRP A 15 -10.05 -1.42 -4.94
C TRP A 15 -10.59 -2.76 -4.47
N THR A 16 -10.45 -3.78 -5.30
CA THR A 16 -10.49 -5.18 -4.85
C THR A 16 -9.12 -5.57 -4.30
N GLY A 17 -9.09 -6.54 -3.38
CA GLY A 17 -7.85 -6.97 -2.74
C GLY A 17 -6.79 -7.46 -3.73
N ASP A 18 -7.20 -8.26 -4.71
CA ASP A 18 -6.35 -8.81 -5.78
C ASP A 18 -5.79 -7.72 -6.71
N ALA A 19 -6.65 -6.76 -7.12
CA ALA A 19 -6.25 -5.70 -8.02
C ALA A 19 -5.24 -4.77 -7.34
N LEU A 20 -5.49 -4.41 -6.08
CA LEU A 20 -4.57 -3.57 -5.31
C LEU A 20 -3.27 -4.33 -5.02
N HIS A 21 -3.33 -5.61 -4.69
CA HIS A 21 -2.11 -6.39 -4.45
C HIS A 21 -1.24 -6.46 -5.71
N THR A 22 -1.86 -6.66 -6.87
CA THR A 22 -1.16 -6.64 -8.16
C THR A 22 -0.48 -5.29 -8.40
N GLN A 23 -1.15 -4.18 -8.10
CA GLN A 23 -0.54 -2.85 -8.23
C GLN A 23 0.61 -2.64 -7.24
N ILE A 24 0.48 -3.08 -6.00
CA ILE A 24 1.56 -3.03 -5.00
C ILE A 24 2.82 -3.75 -5.53
N HIS A 25 2.65 -4.93 -6.15
CA HIS A 25 3.74 -5.65 -6.81
C HIS A 25 4.35 -4.86 -7.97
N LYS A 26 3.52 -4.34 -8.89
CA LYS A 26 3.99 -3.52 -10.02
C LYS A 26 4.77 -2.30 -9.58
N ILE A 27 4.31 -1.59 -8.55
CA ILE A 27 4.99 -0.43 -7.98
C ILE A 27 6.34 -0.84 -7.39
N LYS A 28 6.36 -1.92 -6.60
CA LYS A 28 7.57 -2.47 -6.00
C LYS A 28 8.60 -2.83 -7.07
N ASP A 29 8.18 -3.48 -8.16
CA ASP A 29 9.06 -3.83 -9.28
C ASP A 29 9.54 -2.59 -10.04
N LYS A 30 8.65 -1.62 -10.31
CA LYS A 30 8.96 -0.33 -10.97
C LYS A 30 10.04 0.45 -10.22
N VAL A 31 9.96 0.51 -8.89
CA VAL A 31 10.92 1.25 -8.05
C VAL A 31 12.10 0.38 -7.58
N GLN A 32 12.21 -0.86 -8.07
CA GLN A 32 13.27 -1.83 -7.77
C GLN A 32 13.56 -2.01 -6.27
N ILE A 33 12.51 -2.07 -5.45
CA ILE A 33 12.64 -2.32 -4.01
C ILE A 33 12.43 -3.79 -3.67
N ALA A 34 13.19 -4.31 -2.71
CA ALA A 34 13.01 -5.68 -2.23
C ALA A 34 11.57 -5.89 -1.69
N PRO A 35 10.91 -7.03 -1.99
CA PRO A 35 9.55 -7.30 -1.52
C PRO A 35 9.39 -7.14 -0.01
N LYS A 36 10.33 -7.68 0.77
CA LYS A 36 10.32 -7.57 2.23
C LYS A 36 10.24 -6.11 2.69
N LEU A 37 11.04 -5.23 2.10
CA LEU A 37 11.04 -3.81 2.48
C LEU A 37 9.73 -3.12 2.09
N ALA A 38 9.20 -3.36 0.89
CA ALA A 38 7.93 -2.78 0.45
C ALA A 38 6.75 -3.19 1.33
N PHE A 39 6.60 -4.50 1.57
CA PHE A 39 5.49 -5.00 2.39
C PHE A 39 5.65 -4.63 3.86
N SER A 40 6.85 -4.73 4.43
CA SER A 40 7.10 -4.29 5.80
C SER A 40 6.85 -2.80 5.97
N ALA A 41 7.14 -1.95 4.98
CA ALA A 41 6.82 -0.53 5.05
C ALA A 41 5.30 -0.30 5.16
N ILE A 42 4.48 -1.03 4.40
CA ILE A 42 3.02 -0.97 4.51
C ILE A 42 2.58 -1.38 5.93
N TYR A 43 3.04 -2.53 6.42
CA TYR A 43 2.61 -3.00 7.75
C TYR A 43 3.11 -2.10 8.88
N GLN A 44 4.28 -1.48 8.75
CA GLN A 44 4.80 -0.57 9.76
C GLN A 44 3.90 0.65 9.91
N ILE A 45 3.46 1.23 8.79
CA ILE A 45 2.66 2.46 8.84
C ILE A 45 1.22 2.20 9.29
N PHE A 46 0.65 1.03 9.01
CA PHE A 46 -0.75 0.71 9.32
C PHE A 46 -0.94 -0.12 10.59
N LEU A 47 0.03 -0.97 10.95
CA LEU A 47 -0.07 -1.92 12.06
C LEU A 47 1.03 -1.73 13.13
N GLY A 48 2.09 -0.95 12.86
CA GLY A 48 3.27 -0.88 13.72
C GLY A 48 4.04 -2.21 13.79
N ARG A 49 3.94 -3.04 12.75
CA ARG A 49 4.54 -4.38 12.68
C ARG A 49 5.24 -4.59 11.33
N TYR A 50 6.16 -5.54 11.26
CA TYR A 50 6.91 -5.82 10.01
C TYR A 50 6.22 -6.82 9.08
N SER A 51 5.15 -7.47 9.53
CA SER A 51 4.39 -8.48 8.78
C SER A 51 2.90 -8.36 9.05
N GLY A 52 2.09 -8.93 8.16
CA GLY A 52 0.64 -8.86 8.22
C GLY A 52 -0.04 -9.71 7.15
N PRO A 53 -1.38 -9.66 7.08
CA PRO A 53 -2.15 -10.30 6.01
C PRO A 53 -1.83 -9.70 4.66
N GLN A 54 -2.22 -10.36 3.57
CA GLN A 54 -1.88 -9.95 2.21
C GLN A 54 -2.24 -8.48 1.93
N ALA A 55 -1.22 -7.67 1.62
CA ALA A 55 -1.32 -6.20 1.70
C ALA A 55 -2.45 -5.59 0.85
N GLY A 56 -2.77 -6.15 -0.32
CA GLY A 56 -3.84 -5.61 -1.15
C GLY A 56 -5.22 -5.80 -0.51
N TRP A 57 -5.51 -6.99 0.01
CA TRP A 57 -6.74 -7.28 0.74
C TRP A 57 -6.82 -6.48 2.04
N PHE A 58 -5.69 -6.38 2.75
CA PHE A 58 -5.61 -5.59 3.96
C PHE A 58 -5.95 -4.12 3.71
N LEU A 59 -5.32 -3.47 2.72
CA LEU A 59 -5.62 -2.07 2.43
C LEU A 59 -7.03 -1.87 1.86
N ALA A 60 -7.54 -2.83 1.07
CA ALA A 60 -8.88 -2.77 0.51
C ALA A 60 -9.99 -2.98 1.55
N SER A 61 -9.70 -3.61 2.69
CA SER A 61 -10.69 -3.80 3.77
C SER A 61 -10.78 -2.63 4.76
N LEU A 62 -9.84 -1.68 4.68
CA LEU A 62 -9.82 -0.49 5.54
C LEU A 62 -10.71 0.63 4.97
N ASP A 63 -11.08 1.57 5.83
CA ASP A 63 -11.69 2.83 5.37
C ASP A 63 -10.74 3.55 4.40
N ARG A 64 -11.27 3.90 3.23
CA ARG A 64 -10.48 4.52 2.17
C ARG A 64 -9.82 5.83 2.61
N LYS A 65 -10.59 6.72 3.25
CA LYS A 65 -10.07 8.04 3.66
C LYS A 65 -8.97 7.86 4.71
N PHE A 66 -9.07 6.85 5.56
CA PHE A 66 -8.00 6.47 6.47
C PHE A 66 -6.72 6.05 5.72
N VAL A 67 -6.83 5.18 4.70
CA VAL A 67 -5.67 4.76 3.89
C VAL A 67 -5.02 5.93 3.16
N GLU A 68 -5.81 6.77 2.49
CA GLU A 68 -5.30 7.95 1.76
C GLU A 68 -4.58 8.93 2.69
N ARG A 69 -5.18 9.29 3.82
CA ARG A 69 -4.54 10.19 4.79
C ARG A 69 -3.22 9.63 5.32
N ARG A 70 -3.18 8.32 5.59
CA ARG A 70 -1.99 7.67 6.14
C ARG A 70 -0.86 7.60 5.11
N LEU A 71 -1.17 7.31 3.85
CA LEU A 71 -0.20 7.27 2.76
C LEU A 71 0.33 8.68 2.44
N ARG A 72 -0.53 9.70 2.36
CA ARG A 72 -0.12 11.10 2.12
C ARG A 72 0.83 11.62 3.19
N LYS A 73 0.54 11.38 4.47
CA LYS A 73 1.38 11.83 5.59
C LYS A 73 2.84 11.36 5.52
N ILE A 74 3.11 10.30 4.77
CA ILE A 74 4.46 9.72 4.62
C ILE A 74 5.08 10.03 3.25
N ALA A 75 4.27 10.54 2.32
CA ALA A 75 4.71 10.96 1.01
C ALA A 75 5.17 12.43 0.96
N GLU A 76 4.83 13.21 1.99
CA GLU A 76 5.44 14.51 2.32
C GLU A 76 6.88 14.33 2.83
#